data_AF-A0A385BKT2-F1
#
_entry.id   AF-A0A385BKT2-F1
#
_cell.length_a   1.000
_cell.length_b   1.000
_cell.length_c   1.000
_cell.angle_alpha   90.00
_cell.angle_beta   90.00
_cell.angle_gamma   90.00
#
_symmetry.space_group_name_H-M   'P 1'
#
loop_
_entity.id
_entity.type
_entity.pdbx_description
1 polymer ?
#
loop_
_entity_poly.entity_id
_entity_poly.type
_entity_poly.pdbx_seq_one_letter_code
_entity_poly.pdbx_strand_id
1 'polypeptide(L)'
;MNLTVNEILNHHWVSIDLTFDTLNDCKTTVPRQPGLYSISTNTPKETLRQFGHRNDIMHYNLMNKVNASDLIPSKFTINQNGNELYCVYNGHHSNLRQRLSEHFSGSRGTGCLALFELERLREFNWTFKYLVLSNINNYVDSKVYRTFLEQHLRVETGWPILCGQ
;
A
#
# COMPACT_ATOMS: atom_id res chain seq x y z
N MET A 1 -15.37 -23.71 9.60
CA MET A 1 -16.04 -22.52 10.16
C MET A 1 -15.83 -21.39 9.18
N ASN A 2 -16.89 -20.71 8.74
CA ASN A 2 -16.77 -19.55 7.85
C ASN A 2 -16.34 -18.36 8.69
N LEU A 3 -15.18 -17.78 8.40
CA LEU A 3 -14.72 -16.56 9.05
C LEU A 3 -15.53 -15.36 8.53
N THR A 4 -15.88 -14.46 9.44
CA THR A 4 -16.38 -13.13 9.13
C THR A 4 -15.29 -12.26 8.50
N VAL A 5 -15.68 -11.18 7.84
CA VAL A 5 -14.72 -10.22 7.25
C VAL A 5 -13.79 -9.65 8.31
N ASN A 6 -14.31 -9.30 9.48
CA ASN A 6 -13.50 -8.73 10.55
C ASN A 6 -12.49 -9.75 11.10
N GLU A 7 -12.87 -11.03 11.21
CA GLU A 7 -11.92 -12.09 11.59
C GLU A 7 -10.81 -12.26 10.55
N ILE A 8 -11.13 -12.15 9.25
CA ILE A 8 -10.14 -12.16 8.17
C ILE A 8 -9.23 -10.94 8.21
N LEU A 9 -9.78 -9.75 8.41
CA LEU A 9 -8.97 -8.52 8.47
C LEU A 9 -8.12 -8.44 9.74
N ASN A 10 -8.52 -9.12 10.81
CA ASN A 10 -7.76 -9.26 12.06
C ASN A 10 -6.80 -10.46 12.07
N HIS A 11 -6.71 -11.23 10.99
CA HIS A 11 -5.74 -12.33 10.88
C HIS A 11 -4.30 -11.81 10.83
N HIS A 12 -3.34 -12.74 10.88
CA HIS A 12 -1.89 -12.47 10.97
C HIS A 12 -1.33 -11.68 9.78
N TRP A 13 -1.42 -10.35 9.86
CA TRP A 13 -0.64 -9.44 9.02
C TRP A 13 0.84 -9.59 9.34
N VAL A 14 1.65 -9.74 8.30
CA VAL A 14 3.10 -9.70 8.39
C VAL A 14 3.56 -8.29 8.04
N SER A 15 4.45 -7.74 8.86
CA SER A 15 5.01 -6.41 8.69
C SER A 15 6.49 -6.52 8.36
N ILE A 16 6.93 -5.82 7.31
CA ILE A 16 8.35 -5.72 6.96
C ILE A 16 8.74 -4.25 6.86
N ASP A 17 9.81 -3.89 7.54
CA ASP A 17 10.45 -2.59 7.35
C ASP A 17 11.32 -2.63 6.10
N LEU A 18 11.32 -1.52 5.38
CA LEU A 18 11.92 -1.40 4.06
C LEU A 18 12.83 -0.19 4.00
N THR A 19 14.02 -0.43 3.47
CA THR A 19 14.95 0.58 2.98
C THR A 19 15.28 0.27 1.53
N PHE A 20 15.91 1.23 0.85
CA PHE A 20 16.38 1.00 -0.53
C PHE A 20 17.30 -0.23 -0.61
N ASP A 21 18.21 -0.38 0.35
CA ASP A 21 19.21 -1.46 0.37
C ASP A 21 18.60 -2.83 0.70
N THR A 22 17.59 -2.87 1.56
CA THR A 22 16.96 -4.14 2.00
C THR A 22 15.86 -4.62 1.07
N LEU A 23 15.42 -3.80 0.11
CA LEU A 23 14.28 -4.11 -0.76
C LEU A 23 14.46 -5.45 -1.51
N ASN A 24 15.65 -5.75 -2.00
CA ASN A 24 15.89 -6.99 -2.73
C ASN A 24 15.77 -8.22 -1.84
N ASP A 25 16.26 -8.14 -0.61
CA ASP A 25 16.12 -9.22 0.38
C ASP A 25 14.65 -9.39 0.77
N CYS A 26 13.94 -8.29 1.02
CA CYS A 26 12.51 -8.30 1.33
C CYS A 26 11.65 -8.88 0.19
N LYS A 27 12.03 -8.69 -1.08
CA LYS A 27 11.35 -9.35 -2.20
C LYS A 27 11.43 -10.88 -2.12
N THR A 28 12.45 -11.45 -1.49
CA THR A 28 12.56 -12.91 -1.33
C THR A 28 11.61 -13.44 -0.26
N THR A 29 11.32 -12.63 0.77
CA THR A 29 10.47 -13.01 1.90
C THR A 29 8.98 -12.83 1.63
N VAL A 30 8.58 -11.79 0.88
CA VAL A 30 7.17 -11.59 0.51
C VAL A 30 6.72 -12.67 -0.48
N PRO A 31 5.61 -13.38 -0.25
CA PRO A 31 5.19 -14.49 -1.10
C PRO A 31 4.60 -14.02 -2.44
N ARG A 32 4.63 -14.91 -3.43
CA ARG A 32 3.93 -14.74 -4.73
C ARG A 32 2.49 -15.26 -4.64
N GLN A 33 1.74 -14.77 -3.66
CA GLN A 33 0.39 -15.25 -3.34
C GLN A 33 -0.62 -14.10 -3.36
N PRO A 34 -1.92 -14.41 -3.48
CA PRO A 34 -2.97 -13.42 -3.38
C PRO A 34 -3.10 -12.88 -1.96
N GLY A 35 -3.36 -11.59 -1.85
CA GLY A 35 -3.40 -10.92 -0.56
C GLY A 35 -3.90 -9.49 -0.58
N LEU A 36 -4.01 -8.96 0.64
CA LEU A 36 -4.13 -7.53 0.92
C LEU A 36 -2.77 -7.00 1.35
N TYR A 37 -2.52 -5.71 1.11
CA TYR A 37 -1.32 -5.04 1.58
C TYR A 37 -1.60 -3.59 1.96
N SER A 38 -0.75 -3.04 2.81
CA SER A 38 -0.67 -1.62 3.12
C SER A 38 0.77 -1.15 3.15
N ILE A 39 0.96 0.12 2.79
CA ILE A 39 2.23 0.82 2.82
C ILE A 39 2.09 1.93 3.84
N SER A 40 2.99 1.93 4.82
CA SER A 40 3.06 2.97 5.85
C SER A 40 4.40 3.68 5.82
N THR A 41 4.40 4.96 6.19
CA THR A 41 5.61 5.78 6.29
C THR A 41 5.45 6.88 7.32
N ASN A 42 6.56 7.47 7.76
CA ASN A 42 6.57 8.73 8.51
C ASN A 42 6.88 9.93 7.59
N THR A 43 6.92 9.73 6.27
CA THR A 43 7.08 10.82 5.30
C THR A 43 5.99 11.87 5.50
N PRO A 44 6.35 13.15 5.71
CA PRO A 44 5.37 14.23 5.79
C PRO A 44 4.52 14.31 4.52
N LYS A 45 3.21 14.49 4.69
CA LYS A 45 2.27 14.64 3.58
C LYS A 45 2.72 15.71 2.57
N GLU A 46 3.24 16.84 3.06
CA GLU A 46 3.78 17.91 2.21
C GLU A 46 5.00 17.48 1.40
N THR A 47 5.81 16.54 1.91
CA THR A 47 6.92 15.97 1.15
C THR A 47 6.39 15.08 0.02
N LEU A 48 5.38 14.25 0.27
CA LEU A 48 4.73 13.45 -0.78
C LEU A 48 4.10 14.32 -1.87
N ARG A 49 3.50 15.46 -1.49
CA ARG A 49 2.88 16.41 -2.42
C ARG A 49 3.88 17.07 -3.39
N GLN A 50 5.17 17.07 -3.08
CA GLN A 50 6.19 17.68 -3.94
C GLN A 50 6.50 16.85 -5.20
N PHE A 51 6.09 15.59 -5.25
CA PHE A 51 6.38 14.70 -6.37
C PHE A 51 5.23 14.71 -7.38
N GLY A 52 5.34 15.61 -8.36
CA GLY A 52 4.37 15.82 -9.43
C GLY A 52 4.54 14.88 -10.64
N HIS A 53 4.27 15.42 -11.83
CA HIS A 53 4.39 14.66 -13.08
C HIS A 53 5.84 14.23 -13.31
N ARG A 54 6.02 12.95 -13.63
CA ARG A 54 7.28 12.39 -14.10
C ARG A 54 7.18 12.18 -15.60
N ASN A 55 8.30 12.30 -16.32
CA ASN A 55 8.35 12.14 -17.79
C ASN A 55 8.06 10.69 -18.25
N ASP A 56 7.92 9.75 -17.33
CA ASP A 56 7.54 8.37 -17.59
C ASP A 56 6.05 8.15 -17.30
N ILE A 57 5.28 7.81 -18.33
CA ILE A 57 3.80 7.70 -18.32
C ILE A 57 3.28 6.66 -17.29
N MET A 58 4.16 5.82 -16.74
CA MET A 58 3.79 4.65 -15.93
C MET A 58 3.70 4.91 -14.42
N HIS A 59 4.17 6.07 -13.93
CA HIS A 59 4.18 6.39 -12.51
C HIS A 59 3.00 7.26 -12.09
N TYR A 60 2.51 6.99 -10.88
CA TYR A 60 1.56 7.89 -10.25
C TYR A 60 2.19 9.25 -9.96
N ASN A 61 1.47 10.30 -10.31
CA ASN A 61 1.74 11.65 -9.83
C ASN A 61 1.27 11.72 -8.36
N LEU A 62 2.21 11.65 -7.42
CA LEU A 62 1.89 11.64 -5.99
C LEU A 62 1.20 12.92 -5.55
N MET A 63 1.59 14.08 -6.11
CA MET A 63 0.91 15.36 -5.89
C MET A 63 -0.59 15.26 -6.22
N ASN A 64 -0.94 14.70 -7.37
CA ASN A 64 -2.34 14.53 -7.76
C ASN A 64 -3.09 13.58 -6.80
N LYS A 65 -2.45 12.50 -6.34
CA LYS A 65 -3.06 11.57 -5.37
C LYS A 65 -3.31 12.26 -4.02
N VAL A 66 -2.32 12.99 -3.51
CA VAL A 66 -2.46 13.76 -2.26
C VAL A 66 -3.56 14.81 -2.41
N ASN A 67 -3.56 15.59 -3.49
CA ASN A 67 -4.57 16.62 -3.75
C ASN A 67 -5.98 16.03 -3.88
N ALA A 68 -6.12 14.86 -4.51
CA ALA A 68 -7.41 14.17 -4.59
C ALA A 68 -7.87 13.68 -3.21
N SER A 69 -6.96 13.17 -2.39
CA SER A 69 -7.26 12.77 -1.01
C SER A 69 -7.66 13.95 -0.13
N ASP A 70 -7.15 15.16 -0.38
CA ASP A 70 -7.52 16.38 0.35
C ASP A 70 -8.98 16.79 0.18
N LEU A 71 -9.63 16.32 -0.88
CA LEU A 71 -11.05 16.55 -1.13
C LEU A 71 -11.95 15.69 -0.23
N ILE A 72 -11.40 14.63 0.38
CA ILE A 72 -12.13 13.73 1.28
C ILE A 72 -12.12 14.34 2.69
N PRO A 73 -13.27 14.43 3.39
CA PRO A 73 -13.31 14.92 4.76
C PRO A 73 -12.36 14.15 5.69
N SER A 74 -11.61 14.86 6.52
CA SER A 74 -10.54 14.29 7.35
C SER A 74 -10.97 13.15 8.29
N LYS A 75 -12.25 13.10 8.67
CA LYS A 75 -12.84 12.01 9.46
C LYS A 75 -12.92 10.66 8.72
N PHE A 76 -12.74 10.68 7.40
CA PHE A 76 -12.75 9.50 6.54
C PHE A 76 -11.37 9.17 5.97
N THR A 77 -10.33 9.92 6.33
CA THR A 77 -8.97 9.74 5.83
C THR A 77 -8.02 9.34 6.96
N ILE A 78 -6.91 8.70 6.59
CA ILE A 78 -5.82 8.40 7.51
C ILE A 78 -4.98 9.67 7.68
N ASN A 79 -4.98 10.23 8.88
CA ASN A 79 -4.27 11.47 9.19
C ASN A 79 -2.86 11.17 9.69
N GLN A 80 -1.88 11.96 9.24
CA GLN A 80 -0.54 11.94 9.80
C GLN A 80 -0.56 12.50 11.22
N ASN A 81 0.10 11.82 12.16
CA ASN A 81 0.29 12.28 13.53
C ASN A 81 1.78 12.49 13.81
N GLY A 82 2.26 13.74 13.69
CA GLY A 82 3.68 14.05 13.89
C GLY A 82 4.60 13.19 13.01
N ASN A 83 5.54 12.48 13.64
CA ASN A 83 6.53 11.62 13.00
C ASN A 83 6.16 10.12 13.08
N GLU A 84 4.93 9.79 13.47
CA GLU A 84 4.46 8.40 13.54
C GLU A 84 4.27 7.82 12.13
N LEU A 85 4.41 6.50 12.02
CA LEU A 85 4.05 5.78 10.80
C LEU A 85 2.53 5.84 10.59
N TYR A 86 2.11 6.23 9.40
CA TYR A 86 0.70 6.21 8.99
C TYR A 86 0.57 5.52 7.64
N CYS A 87 -0.58 4.87 7.41
CA CYS A 87 -0.85 4.16 6.16
C CYS A 87 -1.15 5.16 5.05
N VAL A 88 -0.27 5.18 4.04
CA VAL A 88 -0.37 6.08 2.89
C VAL A 88 -0.97 5.40 1.67
N TYR A 89 -0.96 4.07 1.61
CA TYR A 89 -1.57 3.30 0.53
C TYR A 89 -2.05 1.94 1.04
N ASN A 90 -3.18 1.46 0.55
CA ASN A 90 -3.58 0.06 0.70
C ASN A 90 -4.20 -0.47 -0.58
N GLY A 91 -4.11 -1.79 -0.75
CA GLY A 91 -4.69 -2.43 -1.91
C GLY A 91 -4.67 -3.95 -1.81
N HIS A 92 -5.13 -4.58 -2.88
CA HIS A 92 -5.06 -6.03 -3.04
C HIS A 92 -4.35 -6.44 -4.32
N HIS A 93 -3.85 -7.69 -4.36
CA HIS A 93 -3.35 -8.27 -5.60
C HIS A 93 -3.35 -9.79 -5.57
N SER A 94 -3.26 -10.43 -6.73
CA SER A 94 -3.02 -11.88 -6.84
C SER A 94 -1.57 -12.27 -6.58
N ASN A 95 -0.66 -11.28 -6.51
CA ASN A 95 0.76 -11.47 -6.28
C ASN A 95 1.32 -10.31 -5.44
N LEU A 96 1.47 -10.53 -4.14
CA LEU A 96 1.96 -9.53 -3.19
C LEU A 96 3.39 -9.06 -3.49
N ARG A 97 4.30 -9.99 -3.82
CA ARG A 97 5.69 -9.65 -4.17
C ARG A 97 5.80 -8.72 -5.37
N GLN A 98 4.93 -8.92 -6.37
CA GLN A 98 4.87 -8.04 -7.52
C GLN A 98 4.48 -6.62 -7.09
N ARG A 99 3.49 -6.45 -6.21
CA ARG A 99 3.08 -5.13 -5.73
C ARG A 99 4.12 -4.45 -4.86
N LEU A 100 4.83 -5.20 -4.02
CA LEU A 100 6.01 -4.67 -3.33
C LEU A 100 7.01 -4.09 -4.35
N SER A 101 7.30 -4.83 -5.42
CA SER A 101 8.26 -4.40 -6.44
C SER A 101 7.78 -3.15 -7.19
N GLU A 102 6.53 -3.14 -7.63
CA GLU A 102 5.92 -2.02 -8.35
C GLU A 102 5.88 -0.75 -7.50
N HIS A 103 5.53 -0.85 -6.22
CA HIS A 103 5.40 0.31 -5.36
C HIS A 103 6.73 0.86 -4.88
N PHE A 104 7.77 0.05 -4.72
CA PHE A 104 9.06 0.52 -4.19
C PHE A 104 10.15 0.68 -5.24
N SER A 105 10.29 -0.27 -6.17
CA SER A 105 11.33 -0.23 -7.23
C SER A 105 10.80 0.15 -8.61
N GLY A 106 9.49 0.35 -8.77
CA GLY A 106 8.88 0.53 -10.08
C GLY A 106 8.77 -0.76 -10.88
N SER A 107 8.10 -0.68 -12.03
CA SER A 107 8.02 -1.76 -13.02
C SER A 107 7.75 -1.20 -14.41
N ARG A 108 7.81 -2.05 -15.44
CA ARG A 108 7.42 -1.68 -16.82
C ARG A 108 5.90 -1.56 -17.03
N GLY A 109 5.09 -1.86 -16.00
CA GLY A 109 3.63 -1.79 -16.05
C GLY A 109 3.05 -0.46 -15.54
N THR A 110 1.75 -0.26 -15.74
CA THR A 110 1.01 0.91 -15.25
C THR A 110 0.66 0.79 -13.76
N GLY A 111 0.61 1.91 -13.04
CA GLY A 111 0.10 1.98 -11.67
C GLY A 111 1.13 1.71 -10.58
N CYS A 112 2.39 2.10 -10.82
CA CYS A 112 3.48 2.00 -9.85
C CYS A 112 3.62 3.32 -9.07
N LEU A 113 3.86 3.24 -7.76
CA LEU A 113 4.32 4.39 -6.97
C LEU A 113 5.83 4.64 -7.17
N ALA A 114 6.62 3.57 -7.34
CA ALA A 114 8.09 3.59 -7.46
C ALA A 114 8.78 4.50 -6.44
N LEU A 115 8.41 4.35 -5.18
CA LEU A 115 8.76 5.26 -4.09
C LEU A 115 10.26 5.46 -3.94
N PHE A 116 11.08 4.43 -4.10
CA PHE A 116 12.53 4.57 -3.96
C PHE A 116 13.24 5.06 -5.22
N GLU A 117 12.55 5.29 -6.34
CA GLU A 117 13.14 6.08 -7.43
C GLU A 117 13.14 7.58 -7.10
N LEU A 118 12.28 8.00 -6.17
CA LEU A 118 12.26 9.35 -5.63
C LEU A 118 13.26 9.42 -4.47
N GLU A 119 14.51 9.79 -4.75
CA GLU A 119 15.63 9.62 -3.81
C GLU A 119 15.39 10.19 -2.42
N ARG A 120 14.75 11.36 -2.34
CA ARG A 120 14.39 12.01 -1.07
C ARG A 120 13.43 11.18 -0.21
N LEU A 121 12.61 10.31 -0.82
CA LEU A 121 11.74 9.41 -0.05
C LEU A 121 12.51 8.29 0.65
N ARG A 122 13.76 8.00 0.25
CA ARG A 122 14.61 6.98 0.90
C ARG A 122 15.07 7.38 2.30
N GLU A 123 14.96 8.66 2.66
CA GLU A 123 15.33 9.20 3.98
C GLU A 123 14.30 8.88 5.07
N PHE A 124 13.10 8.43 4.67
CA PHE A 124 12.00 8.13 5.59
C PHE A 124 11.87 6.64 5.87
N ASN A 125 11.21 6.32 6.96
CA ASN A 125 10.88 4.94 7.29
C ASN A 125 9.72 4.47 6.41
N TRP A 126 9.85 3.26 5.87
CA TRP A 126 8.79 2.62 5.11
C TRP A 126 8.53 1.23 5.65
N THR A 127 7.25 0.88 5.71
CA THR A 127 6.81 -0.46 6.11
C THR A 127 5.82 -0.96 5.08
N PHE A 128 6.01 -2.20 4.62
CA PHE A 128 5.02 -2.93 3.83
C PHE A 128 4.39 -4.00 4.72
N LYS A 129 3.08 -3.90 4.94
CA LYS A 129 2.31 -4.91 5.68
C LYS A 129 1.47 -5.70 4.70
N TYR A 130 1.36 -7.01 4.90
CA TYR A 130 0.54 -7.84 4.03
C TYR A 130 -0.16 -8.97 4.78
N LEU A 131 -1.30 -9.37 4.21
CA LEU A 131 -2.09 -10.52 4.62
C LEU A 131 -2.22 -11.47 3.43
N VAL A 132 -1.77 -12.72 3.61
CA VAL A 132 -1.91 -13.78 2.60
C VAL A 132 -3.28 -14.41 2.73
N LEU A 133 -4.11 -14.29 1.69
CA LEU A 133 -5.48 -14.81 1.74
C LEU A 133 -5.58 -16.31 1.44
N SER A 134 -4.59 -16.88 0.75
CA SER A 134 -4.54 -18.33 0.49
C SER A 134 -4.39 -19.18 1.74
N ASN A 135 -4.09 -18.58 2.89
CA ASN A 135 -4.02 -19.27 4.18
C ASN A 135 -5.39 -19.36 4.87
N ILE A 136 -6.43 -18.74 4.31
CA ILE A 136 -7.79 -18.79 4.83
C ILE A 136 -8.46 -20.09 4.35
N ASN A 137 -9.09 -20.81 5.27
CA ASN A 137 -9.81 -22.04 4.95
C ASN A 137 -10.90 -21.78 3.89
N ASN A 138 -11.01 -22.66 2.90
CA ASN A 138 -11.93 -22.55 1.77
C ASN A 138 -11.76 -21.28 0.91
N TYR A 139 -10.58 -20.66 0.94
CA TYR A 139 -10.28 -19.54 0.05
C TYR A 139 -10.25 -19.98 -1.41
N VAL A 140 -11.02 -19.28 -2.24
CA VAL A 140 -10.92 -19.34 -3.70
C VAL A 140 -10.53 -17.95 -4.20
N ASP A 141 -9.41 -17.88 -4.92
CA ASP A 141 -8.90 -16.61 -5.41
C ASP A 141 -9.88 -15.95 -6.38
N SER A 142 -10.29 -14.72 -6.07
CA SER A 142 -11.14 -13.90 -6.94
C SER A 142 -10.83 -12.43 -6.74
N LYS A 143 -10.70 -11.69 -7.86
CA LYS A 143 -10.54 -10.24 -7.82
C LYS A 143 -11.67 -9.57 -7.04
N VAL A 144 -12.91 -10.02 -7.27
CA VAL A 144 -14.11 -9.48 -6.59
C VAL A 144 -13.99 -9.66 -5.08
N TYR A 145 -13.56 -10.84 -4.62
CA TYR A 145 -13.42 -11.10 -3.20
C TYR A 145 -12.33 -10.24 -2.56
N ARG A 146 -11.19 -10.09 -3.24
CA ARG A 146 -10.11 -9.20 -2.78
C ARG A 146 -10.54 -7.72 -2.75
N THR A 147 -11.27 -7.26 -3.76
CA THR A 147 -11.83 -5.90 -3.80
C THR A 147 -12.79 -5.66 -2.65
N PHE A 148 -13.67 -6.63 -2.36
CA PHE A 148 -14.59 -6.56 -1.24
C PHE A 148 -13.86 -6.41 0.11
N LEU A 149 -12.82 -7.23 0.36
CA LEU A 149 -12.02 -7.13 1.58
C LEU A 149 -11.23 -5.81 1.66
N GLU A 150 -10.68 -5.32 0.55
CA GLU A 150 -9.98 -4.03 0.50
C GLU A 150 -10.93 -2.86 0.84
N GLN A 151 -12.16 -2.86 0.32
CA GLN A 151 -13.12 -1.80 0.64
C GLN A 151 -13.52 -1.85 2.11
N HIS A 152 -13.74 -3.05 2.67
CA HIS A 152 -13.98 -3.20 4.11
C HIS A 152 -12.80 -2.68 4.95
N LEU A 153 -11.57 -2.98 4.55
CA LEU A 153 -10.38 -2.45 5.23
C LEU A 153 -10.40 -0.91 5.26
N ARG A 154 -10.75 -0.25 4.16
CA ARG A 154 -10.84 1.22 4.09
C ARG A 154 -11.98 1.81 4.92
N VAL A 155 -13.08 1.08 5.10
CA VAL A 155 -14.16 1.49 6.02
C VAL A 155 -13.66 1.50 7.46
N GLU A 156 -12.90 0.48 7.86
CA GLU A 156 -12.38 0.34 9.22
C GLU A 156 -11.23 1.30 9.51
N THR A 157 -10.31 1.50 8.55
CA THR A 157 -9.08 2.26 8.80
C THR A 157 -9.12 3.70 8.28
N GLY A 158 -10.05 4.02 7.39
CA GLY A 158 -10.06 5.26 6.63
C GLY A 158 -9.31 5.15 5.29
N TRP A 159 -9.45 6.21 4.48
CA TRP A 159 -8.89 6.32 3.14
C TRP A 159 -7.42 6.77 3.17
N PRO A 160 -6.48 5.99 2.60
CA PRO A 160 -5.07 6.37 2.54
C PRO A 160 -4.80 7.47 1.51
N ILE A 161 -3.84 8.35 1.80
CA ILE A 161 -3.60 9.57 1.01
C ILE A 161 -3.06 9.36 -0.42
N LEU A 162 -2.48 8.20 -0.73
CA LEU A 162 -2.00 7.84 -2.07
C LEU A 162 -2.99 6.92 -2.81
N CYS A 163 -4.13 6.59 -2.19
CA CYS A 163 -5.23 5.90 -2.85
C CYS A 163 -6.12 6.93 -3.56
N GLY A 164 -6.36 6.75 -4.85
CA GLY A 164 -7.23 7.61 -5.65
C GLY A 164 -7.31 7.09 -7.08
N GLN A 165 -8.28 7.57 -7.88
CA GLN A 165 -8.32 7.30 -9.32
C GLN A 165 -7.19 8.03 -10.04
#